data_AF-A0A977KXX9-F1
#
_entry.id   AF-A0A977KXX9-F1
#
_cell.length_a   1.000
_cell.length_b   1.000
_cell.length_c   1.000
_cell.angle_alpha   90.00
_cell.angle_beta   90.00
_cell.angle_gamma   90.00
#
_symmetry.space_group_name_H-M   'P 1'
#
loop_
_entity.id
_entity.type
_entity.pdbx_description
1 polymer ?
#
loop_
_entity_poly.entity_id
_entity_poly.type
_entity_poly.pdbx_seq_one_letter_code
_entity_poly.pdbx_strand_id
1 'polypeptide(L)'
;MSTDFAERKMEVNDLSFDGIVHCLNEVIGKIDDPRSVSNATKYSLREAILGAFAAFFMQNESFLEYQRQLNSRCGRDNAQSLFGLEKIPTVEQIRNIVDGVAASSLSLVST
;
A
#
# COMPACT_ATOMS: atom_id res chain seq x y z
N MET A 1 -23.60 15.31 -11.65
CA MET A 1 -22.54 16.03 -12.38
C MET A 1 -22.27 17.32 -11.61
N SER A 2 -21.33 17.25 -10.66
CA SER A 2 -20.70 18.40 -10.01
C SER A 2 -19.30 17.94 -9.65
N THR A 3 -18.40 18.13 -10.61
CA THR A 3 -16.96 18.07 -10.42
C THR A 3 -16.57 19.29 -9.60
N ASP A 4 -16.49 19.12 -8.29
CA ASP A 4 -15.88 20.11 -7.40
C ASP A 4 -14.39 19.77 -7.27
N PHE A 5 -13.63 20.22 -8.28
CA PHE A 5 -12.18 20.18 -8.28
C PHE A 5 -11.68 21.25 -7.32
N ALA A 6 -11.61 20.92 -6.04
CA ALA A 6 -10.72 21.62 -5.14
C ALA A 6 -9.32 21.00 -5.30
N GLU A 7 -8.40 21.77 -5.88
CA GLU A 7 -6.97 21.62 -5.66
C GLU A 7 -6.72 21.65 -4.15
N ARG A 8 -6.78 20.48 -3.50
CA ARG A 8 -6.43 20.39 -2.08
C ARG A 8 -4.92 20.56 -1.99
N LYS A 9 -4.48 21.78 -1.65
CA LYS A 9 -3.11 22.01 -1.16
C LYS A 9 -2.86 21.05 -0.01
N MET A 10 -1.86 20.18 -0.17
CA MET A 10 -1.34 19.34 0.91
C MET A 10 -0.92 20.25 2.06
N GLU A 11 -1.60 20.17 3.21
CA GLU A 11 -1.18 20.89 4.41
C GLU A 11 -0.13 20.07 5.17
N VAL A 12 0.65 20.71 6.04
CA VAL A 12 1.79 20.06 6.74
C VAL A 12 1.37 18.85 7.60
N ASN A 13 0.11 18.77 8.02
CA ASN A 13 -0.45 17.60 8.70
C ASN A 13 -0.70 16.39 7.78
N ASP A 14 -0.78 16.59 6.46
CA ASP A 14 -0.89 15.53 5.45
C ASP A 14 0.46 14.78 5.25
N LEU A 15 1.56 15.28 5.83
CA LEU A 15 2.88 14.63 5.84
C LEU A 15 3.10 13.72 7.07
N SER A 16 2.14 13.67 8.00
CA SER A 16 2.15 12.66 9.07
C SER A 16 2.00 11.26 8.48
N PHE A 17 2.45 10.22 9.18
CA PHE A 17 2.27 8.83 8.73
C PHE A 17 0.79 8.54 8.40
N ASP A 18 -0.11 8.94 9.29
CA ASP A 18 -1.55 8.78 9.09
C ASP A 18 -2.07 9.59 7.89
N GLY A 19 -1.55 10.80 7.68
CA GLY A 19 -1.85 11.64 6.52
C GLY A 19 -1.43 10.97 5.21
N ILE A 20 -0.22 10.43 5.15
CA ILE A 20 0.31 9.75 3.96
C ILE A 20 -0.49 8.47 3.67
N VAL A 21 -0.78 7.66 4.70
CA VAL A 21 -1.58 6.43 4.55
C VAL A 21 -3.02 6.78 4.10
N HIS A 22 -3.61 7.84 4.64
CA HIS A 22 -4.93 8.31 4.22
C HIS A 22 -4.95 8.75 2.75
N CYS A 23 -4.01 9.60 2.32
CA CYS A 23 -3.85 10.01 0.93
C CYS A 23 -3.64 8.81 -0.01
N LEU A 24 -2.82 7.83 0.40
CA LEU A 24 -2.54 6.64 -0.39
C LEU A 24 -3.81 5.79 -0.58
N ASN A 25 -4.63 5.63 0.46
CA ASN A 25 -5.91 4.93 0.38
C ASN A 25 -6.91 5.62 -0.56
N GLU A 26 -6.97 6.95 -0.54
CA GLU A 26 -7.82 7.75 -1.44
C GLU A 26 -7.43 7.58 -2.91
N VAL A 27 -6.13 7.46 -3.22
CA VAL A 27 -5.65 7.19 -4.57
C VAL A 27 -5.95 5.76 -4.99
N ILE A 28 -5.65 4.77 -4.14
CA ILE A 28 -5.90 3.35 -4.42
C ILE A 28 -7.38 3.09 -4.72
N GLY A 29 -8.29 3.73 -3.97
CA GLY A 29 -9.73 3.57 -4.16
C GLY A 29 -10.25 4.00 -5.54
N LYS A 30 -9.44 4.73 -6.32
CA LYS A 30 -9.75 5.18 -7.68
C LYS A 30 -9.11 4.31 -8.77
N ILE A 31 -8.30 3.31 -8.39
CA ILE A 31 -7.62 2.43 -9.33
C ILE A 31 -8.51 1.21 -9.59
N ASP A 32 -8.93 1.06 -10.85
CA ASP A 32 -9.53 -0.19 -11.32
C ASP A 32 -8.46 -1.28 -11.32
N ASP A 33 -8.68 -2.37 -10.57
CA ASP A 33 -7.73 -3.48 -10.49
C ASP A 33 -7.57 -4.12 -11.88
N PRO A 34 -6.41 -3.96 -12.56
CA PRO A 34 -6.24 -4.40 -13.94
C PRO A 34 -6.00 -5.91 -14.04
N ARG A 35 -5.92 -6.62 -12.91
CA ARG A 35 -5.56 -8.04 -12.86
C ARG A 35 -6.77 -8.91 -13.19
N SER A 36 -6.57 -9.88 -14.07
CA SER A 36 -7.51 -10.98 -14.26
C SER A 36 -7.57 -11.87 -13.00
N VAL A 37 -8.74 -12.44 -12.73
CA VAL A 37 -8.98 -13.36 -11.60
C VAL A 37 -7.97 -14.50 -11.63
N SER A 38 -7.19 -14.64 -10.55
CA SER A 38 -6.11 -15.63 -10.44
C SER A 38 -5.71 -15.83 -8.97
N ASN A 39 -4.69 -16.66 -8.72
CA ASN A 39 -4.11 -16.76 -7.37
C ASN A 39 -3.57 -15.40 -6.85
N ALA A 40 -3.21 -14.47 -7.73
CA ALA A 40 -2.72 -13.14 -7.34
C ALA A 40 -3.82 -12.22 -6.79
N THR A 41 -5.09 -12.46 -7.14
CA THR A 41 -6.24 -11.68 -6.64
C THR A 41 -6.71 -12.14 -5.25
N LYS A 42 -5.98 -13.06 -4.61
CA LYS A 42 -6.19 -13.44 -3.19
C LYS A 42 -5.90 -12.29 -2.20
N TYR A 43 -5.22 -11.26 -2.68
CA TYR A 43 -4.96 -10.01 -1.98
C TYR A 43 -5.58 -8.87 -2.76
N SER A 44 -6.29 -7.99 -2.08
CA SER A 44 -6.80 -6.78 -2.71
C SER A 44 -5.63 -5.92 -3.21
N LEU A 45 -5.88 -5.14 -4.26
CA LEU A 45 -4.90 -4.18 -4.78
C LEU A 45 -4.41 -3.23 -3.67
N ARG A 46 -5.33 -2.84 -2.79
CA ARG A 46 -5.06 -2.01 -1.62
C ARG A 46 -4.03 -2.62 -0.69
N GLU A 47 -4.23 -3.86 -0.27
CA GLU A 47 -3.29 -4.55 0.64
C GLU A 47 -1.92 -4.71 -0.01
N ALA A 48 -1.86 -5.05 -1.30
CA ALA A 48 -0.59 -5.20 -1.98
C ALA A 48 0.21 -3.88 -2.00
N ILE A 49 -0.44 -2.76 -2.31
CA ILE A 49 0.21 -1.44 -2.39
C ILE A 49 0.63 -0.94 -1.00
N LEU A 50 -0.22 -1.09 0.03
CA LEU A 50 0.14 -0.72 1.41
C LEU A 50 1.30 -1.57 1.94
N GLY A 51 1.36 -2.86 1.60
CA GLY A 51 2.47 -3.73 1.95
C GLY A 51 3.80 -3.33 1.30
N ALA A 52 3.76 -2.94 0.02
CA ALA A 52 4.92 -2.40 -0.65
C ALA A 52 5.38 -1.08 0.00
N PHE A 53 4.44 -0.17 0.29
CA PHE A 53 4.73 1.09 0.98
C PHE A 53 5.39 0.85 2.35
N ALA A 54 4.90 -0.10 3.14
CA ALA A 54 5.50 -0.48 4.41
C ALA A 54 6.96 -0.93 4.27
N ALA A 55 7.25 -1.78 3.28
CA ALA A 55 8.60 -2.27 3.02
C ALA A 55 9.56 -1.15 2.60
N PHE A 56 9.10 -0.21 1.74
CA PHE A 56 9.89 0.95 1.31
C PHE A 56 10.08 1.99 2.41
N PHE A 57 9.02 2.31 3.18
CA PHE A 57 9.05 3.31 4.25
C PHE A 57 10.01 2.90 5.38
N MET A 58 10.11 1.60 5.68
CA MET A 58 10.94 1.12 6.78
C MET A 58 12.38 0.79 6.38
N GLN A 59 12.76 0.99 5.11
CA GLN A 59 14.11 0.79 4.54
C GLN A 59 14.80 -0.51 4.97
N ASN A 60 14.05 -1.61 5.17
CA ASN A 60 14.67 -2.85 5.64
C ASN A 60 13.92 -4.08 5.11
N GLU A 61 14.55 -4.82 4.20
CA GLU A 61 14.03 -6.11 3.70
C GLU A 61 13.80 -7.12 4.84
N SER A 62 14.56 -6.98 5.94
CA SER A 62 14.36 -7.77 7.17
C SER A 62 13.08 -7.42 7.92
N PHE A 63 12.37 -6.34 7.58
CA PHE A 63 11.10 -5.99 8.20
C PHE A 63 10.05 -7.07 7.94
N LEU A 64 9.84 -7.50 6.69
CA LEU A 64 8.86 -8.53 6.37
C LEU A 64 9.13 -9.83 7.14
N GLU A 65 10.41 -10.18 7.30
CA GLU A 65 10.82 -11.38 8.02
C GLU A 65 10.75 -11.21 9.54
N TYR A 66 11.03 -10.02 10.06
CA TYR A 66 10.82 -9.65 11.45
C TYR A 66 9.33 -9.61 11.82
N GLN A 67 8.47 -9.15 10.92
CA GLN A 67 7.01 -9.15 11.05
C GLN A 67 6.46 -10.58 11.11
N ARG A 68 6.90 -11.45 10.19
CA ARG A 68 6.54 -12.89 10.22
C ARG A 68 7.00 -13.57 11.51
N GLN A 69 8.19 -13.23 12.00
CA GLN A 69 8.69 -13.74 13.29
C GLN A 69 7.91 -13.19 14.49
N LEU A 70 7.52 -11.91 14.47
CA LEU A 70 6.66 -11.32 15.50
C LEU A 70 5.26 -11.92 15.51
N ASN A 71 4.65 -12.15 14.35
CA ASN A 71 3.34 -12.81 14.26
C ASN A 71 3.40 -14.24 14.82
N SER A 72 4.43 -14.99 14.45
CA SER A 72 4.67 -16.36 14.95
C SER A 72 4.90 -16.43 16.47
N ARG A 73 5.41 -15.36 17.09
CA ARG A 73 5.72 -15.30 18.54
C ARG A 73 4.66 -14.62 19.39
N CYS A 74 3.94 -13.64 18.83
CA CYS A 74 3.09 -12.71 19.59
C CYS A 74 1.68 -12.56 19.01
N GLY A 75 1.37 -13.19 17.88
CA GLY A 75 0.04 -13.25 17.26
C GLY A 75 -0.45 -11.97 16.58
N ARG A 76 0.35 -10.88 16.59
CA ARG A 76 0.13 -9.64 15.85
C ARG A 76 1.47 -9.03 15.45
N ASP A 77 1.50 -8.43 14.26
CA ASP A 77 2.67 -7.75 13.72
C ASP A 77 2.30 -6.32 13.29
N ASN A 78 3.28 -5.43 13.11
CA ASN A 78 3.13 -4.08 12.57
C ASN A 78 2.58 -4.05 11.13
N ALA A 79 2.76 -5.09 10.31
CA ALA A 79 2.14 -5.16 8.98
C ALA A 79 0.61 -5.20 9.13
N GLN A 80 0.11 -5.96 10.11
CA GLN A 80 -1.30 -5.94 10.53
C GLN A 80 -1.68 -4.66 11.28
N SER A 81 -0.86 -4.21 12.23
CA SER A 81 -1.25 -3.16 13.18
C SER A 81 -1.07 -1.74 12.67
N LEU A 82 -0.02 -1.47 11.86
CA LEU A 82 0.26 -0.16 11.28
C LEU A 82 -0.25 -0.03 9.85
N PHE A 83 -0.28 -1.12 9.08
CA PHE A 83 -0.62 -1.09 7.66
C PHE A 83 -1.90 -1.85 7.30
N GLY A 84 -2.53 -2.54 8.26
CA GLY A 84 -3.83 -3.19 8.08
C GLY A 84 -3.81 -4.42 7.16
N LEU A 85 -2.65 -5.06 6.98
CA LEU A 85 -2.48 -6.18 6.04
C LEU A 85 -3.01 -7.48 6.62
N GLU A 86 -4.00 -8.13 6.00
CA GLU A 86 -4.50 -9.41 6.51
C GLU A 86 -3.50 -10.56 6.31
N LYS A 87 -2.74 -10.55 5.21
CA LYS A 87 -1.60 -11.47 5.01
C LYS A 87 -0.45 -10.79 4.29
N ILE A 88 0.76 -11.28 4.58
CA ILE A 88 2.03 -10.64 4.18
C ILE A 88 2.61 -11.37 2.95
N PRO A 89 2.64 -10.74 1.77
CA PRO A 89 3.25 -11.32 0.57
C PRO A 89 4.79 -11.44 0.69
N THR A 90 5.40 -12.30 -0.13
CA THR A 90 6.87 -12.35 -0.28
C THR A 90 7.35 -11.18 -1.14
N VAL A 91 8.64 -10.86 -1.06
CA VAL A 91 9.26 -9.80 -1.86
C VAL A 91 9.08 -10.07 -3.37
N GLU A 92 9.22 -11.32 -3.80
CA GLU A 92 8.99 -11.73 -5.19
C GLU A 92 7.53 -11.50 -5.61
N GLN A 93 6.58 -11.80 -4.71
CA GLN A 93 5.16 -11.58 -4.98
C GLN A 93 4.82 -10.09 -5.03
N ILE A 94 5.49 -9.27 -4.20
CA ILE A 94 5.38 -7.81 -4.25
C ILE A 94 5.87 -7.31 -5.62
N ARG A 95 7.06 -7.71 -6.08
CA ARG A 95 7.58 -7.30 -7.41
C ARG A 95 6.66 -7.73 -8.55
N ASN A 96 6.22 -8.99 -8.56
CA ASN A 96 5.31 -9.49 -9.59
C ASN A 96 4.01 -8.69 -9.72
N ILE A 97 3.50 -8.14 -8.60
CA ILE A 97 2.28 -7.34 -8.60
C ILE A 97 2.60 -5.88 -8.98
N VAL A 98 3.63 -5.30 -8.35
CA VAL A 98 3.96 -3.88 -8.50
C VAL A 98 4.52 -3.55 -9.88
N ASP A 99 5.34 -4.45 -10.46
CA ASP A 99 5.92 -4.24 -11.80
C ASP A 99 4.86 -4.25 -12.92
N GLY A 100 3.67 -4.80 -12.65
CA GLY A 100 2.52 -4.76 -13.55
C GLY A 100 1.69 -3.47 -13.48
N VAL A 101 1.96 -2.59 -12.52
CA VAL A 101 1.23 -1.32 -12.34
C VAL A 101 2.05 -0.20 -12.97
N ALA A 102 1.46 0.51 -13.93
CA ALA A 102 2.11 1.67 -14.53
C ALA A 102 2.42 2.72 -13.46
N ALA A 103 3.67 3.20 -13.40
CA ALA A 103 4.11 4.13 -12.36
C ALA A 103 3.30 5.45 -12.33
N SER A 104 2.80 5.89 -13.50
CA SER A 104 1.92 7.06 -13.62
C SER A 104 0.59 6.90 -12.87
N SER A 105 0.14 5.66 -12.65
CA SER A 105 -1.07 5.35 -11.88
C SER A 105 -0.91 5.64 -10.39
N LEU A 106 0.33 5.78 -9.91
CA LEU A 106 0.67 6.08 -8.52
C LEU A 106 1.14 7.53 -8.32
N SER A 107 1.04 8.40 -9.34
CA SER A 107 1.46 9.79 -9.19
C SER A 107 0.47 10.55 -8.30
N LEU A 108 0.96 10.99 -7.13
CA LEU A 108 0.22 11.84 -6.20
C LEU A 108 0.19 13.33 -6.62
N VAL A 109 0.91 13.69 -7.68
CA VAL A 109 0.94 15.04 -8.24
C VAL A 109 0.68 14.96 -9.74
N SER A 110 -0.45 15.52 -10.16
CA SER A 110 -0.74 15.81 -11.56
C SER A 110 0.23 16.90 -12.02
N THR A 111 1.20 16.52 -12.88
CA THR A 111 2.06 17.48 -13.60
C THR A 111 1.40 17.84 -14.92
#